data_AF-A0A8C6G8X4-F1
#
_entry.id   AF-A0A8C6G8X4-F1
#
_cell.length_a   1.000
_cell.length_b   1.000
_cell.length_c   1.000
_cell.angle_alpha   90.00
_cell.angle_beta   90.00
_cell.angle_gamma   90.00
#
_symmetry.space_group_name_H-M   'P 1'
#
loop_
_entity.id
_entity.type
_entity.pdbx_description
1 polymer ?
#
loop_
_entity_poly.entity_id
_entity_poly.type
_entity_poly.pdbx_seq_one_letter_code
_entity_poly.pdbx_strand_id
1 'polypeptide(L)'
;MQPPVPLWLEASLTALIRWGIEAAIFSPFSFLIGNQASGWCSSSGCQGIVDTGTSLLVMPAQYLNELLQTIGAQEGEYGQYFVSCDSVSSLPTLTFVLNGVQFPLSPSSYIIQAVPRLWTAGPALS
;
A
#
# COMPACT_ATOMS: atom_id res chain seq x y z
N MET A 1 -10.59 46.23 -21.29
CA MET A 1 -9.82 45.87 -20.09
C MET A 1 -10.75 45.11 -19.16
N GLN A 2 -10.59 43.80 -19.05
CA GLN A 2 -11.36 42.94 -18.16
C GLN A 2 -10.65 42.91 -16.79
N PRO A 3 -11.36 42.90 -15.65
CA PRO A 3 -10.71 42.80 -14.34
C PRO A 3 -10.04 41.44 -14.16
N PRO A 4 -8.96 41.34 -13.35
CA PRO A 4 -8.31 40.07 -13.06
C PRO A 4 -9.28 39.17 -12.30
N VAL A 5 -9.47 37.95 -12.80
CA VAL A 5 -10.22 36.89 -12.12
C VAL A 5 -9.42 36.47 -10.88
N PRO A 6 -10.02 36.32 -9.68
CA PRO A 6 -9.27 35.95 -8.48
C PRO A 6 -8.65 34.56 -8.61
N LEU A 7 -7.40 34.39 -8.15
CA LEU A 7 -6.64 33.13 -8.16
C LEU A 7 -7.26 31.96 -7.37
N TRP A 8 -8.39 32.17 -6.69
CA TRP A 8 -9.20 31.12 -6.04
C TRP A 8 -10.40 30.67 -6.88
N LEU A 9 -10.67 31.32 -8.02
CA LEU A 9 -11.73 30.94 -8.97
C LEU A 9 -11.20 30.01 -10.10
N GLU A 10 -9.90 29.72 -10.10
CA GLU A 10 -9.22 28.76 -10.99
C GLU A 10 -8.87 27.44 -10.27
N ALA A 11 -9.45 27.18 -9.09
CA ALA A 11 -9.53 25.82 -8.53
C ALA A 11 -10.62 25.07 -9.30
N SER A 12 -10.31 24.76 -10.55
CA SER A 12 -11.24 24.29 -11.55
C SER A 12 -11.94 23.00 -11.14
N LEU A 13 -13.26 23.07 -11.26
CA LEU A 13 -14.30 22.03 -11.25
C LEU A 13 -14.09 20.93 -12.32
N THR A 14 -12.90 20.32 -12.44
CA THR A 14 -12.59 19.35 -13.53
C THR A 14 -12.02 17.99 -13.08
N ALA A 15 -12.43 17.49 -11.92
CA ALA A 15 -12.47 16.06 -11.60
C ALA A 15 -13.28 15.96 -10.30
N LEU A 16 -14.52 15.48 -10.28
CA LEU A 16 -14.83 14.12 -9.82
C LEU A 16 -16.28 13.77 -10.19
N ILE A 17 -16.86 14.41 -11.22
CA ILE A 17 -18.12 13.95 -11.85
C ILE A 17 -17.75 13.06 -13.05
N ARG A 18 -17.17 11.90 -12.76
CA ARG A 18 -17.25 10.71 -13.62
C ARG A 18 -17.04 9.50 -12.70
N TRP A 19 -18.03 9.24 -11.86
CA TRP A 19 -18.12 8.02 -11.06
C TRP A 19 -18.31 6.84 -12.01
N GLY A 20 -17.18 6.20 -12.30
CA GLY A 20 -17.07 4.82 -12.73
C GLY A 20 -15.92 4.25 -11.92
N ILE A 21 -16.23 3.79 -10.71
CA ILE A 21 -15.34 3.29 -9.66
C ILE A 21 -14.76 4.40 -8.77
N GLU A 22 -15.10 4.33 -7.50
CA GLU A 22 -14.95 5.34 -6.46
C GLU A 22 -13.52 5.33 -5.91
N ALA A 23 -12.57 5.95 -6.61
CA ALA A 23 -11.26 6.22 -6.00
C ALA A 23 -11.43 7.31 -4.91
N ALA A 24 -11.68 6.88 -3.67
CA ALA A 24 -11.71 7.80 -2.54
C ALA A 24 -10.27 8.11 -2.11
N ILE A 25 -9.87 9.38 -2.27
CA ILE A 25 -8.65 9.92 -1.67
C ILE A 25 -8.93 10.14 -0.18
N PHE A 26 -8.19 9.47 0.69
CA PHE A 26 -8.37 9.62 2.14
C PHE A 26 -7.51 10.76 2.70
N SER A 27 -8.03 11.34 3.78
CA SER A 27 -7.35 12.30 4.66
C SER A 27 -5.95 11.80 5.06
N PRO A 28 -5.04 12.72 5.47
CA PRO A 28 -3.69 12.32 5.90
C PRO A 28 -3.74 11.16 6.89
N PHE A 29 -3.17 10.03 6.49
CA PHE A 29 -3.04 8.85 7.34
C PHE A 29 -1.64 8.78 7.94
N SER A 30 -1.52 8.09 9.07
CA SER A 30 -0.23 7.62 9.59
C SER A 30 -0.16 6.10 9.51
N PHE A 31 1.06 5.60 9.48
CA PHE A 31 1.35 4.18 9.28
C PHE A 31 2.18 3.66 10.46
N LEU A 32 1.82 2.49 10.97
CA LEU A 32 2.55 1.81 12.03
C LEU A 32 3.04 0.46 11.53
N ILE A 33 4.24 0.10 11.98
CA ILE A 33 4.81 -1.23 11.84
C ILE A 33 4.86 -1.85 13.23
N GLY A 34 4.08 -2.90 13.44
CA GLY A 34 3.75 -3.38 14.77
C GLY A 34 2.99 -2.30 15.54
N ASN A 35 3.52 -1.93 16.71
CA ASN A 35 2.95 -0.87 17.55
C ASN A 35 3.78 0.42 17.50
N GLN A 36 4.64 0.60 16.50
CA GLN A 36 5.53 1.76 16.38
C GLN A 36 5.18 2.58 15.15
N ALA A 37 5.13 3.90 15.28
CA ALA A 37 4.92 4.80 14.16
C ALA A 37 6.13 4.73 13.21
N SER A 38 5.89 4.55 11.92
CA SER A 38 6.97 4.42 10.94
C SER A 38 7.71 5.74 10.66
N GLY A 39 7.08 6.88 10.97
CA GLY A 39 7.63 8.20 10.67
C GLY A 39 7.56 8.61 9.20
N TRP A 40 7.06 7.74 8.31
CA TRP A 40 6.96 7.99 6.85
C TRP A 40 6.09 9.21 6.51
N CYS A 41 5.16 9.57 7.39
CA CYS A 41 4.14 10.58 7.16
C CYS A 41 4.29 11.79 8.12
N SER A 42 5.48 12.03 8.66
CA SER A 42 5.70 12.94 9.81
C SER A 42 5.45 14.43 9.56
N SER A 43 5.54 14.91 8.31
CA SER A 43 5.43 16.35 8.00
C SER A 43 4.00 16.79 7.66
N SER A 44 3.23 15.97 6.94
CA SER A 44 1.89 16.33 6.46
C SER A 44 0.89 15.18 6.45
N GLY A 45 1.25 14.01 6.98
CA GLY A 45 0.52 12.78 6.74
C GLY A 45 0.73 12.23 5.33
N CYS A 46 0.26 11.02 5.09
CA CYS A 46 0.29 10.37 3.78
C CYS A 46 -1.09 10.43 3.12
N GLN A 47 -1.13 10.55 1.80
CA GLN A 47 -2.36 10.37 1.03
C GLN A 47 -2.40 8.95 0.47
N GLY A 48 -3.60 8.38 0.42
CA GLY A 48 -3.84 7.05 -0.11
C GLY A 48 -5.16 7.00 -0.87
N ILE A 49 -5.28 6.00 -1.74
CA ILE A 49 -6.47 5.74 -2.54
C ILE A 49 -6.99 4.35 -2.15
N VAL A 50 -8.29 4.24 -1.85
CA VAL A 50 -8.93 2.93 -1.84
C VAL A 50 -9.34 2.62 -3.26
N ASP A 51 -8.68 1.64 -3.85
CA ASP A 51 -8.86 1.23 -5.23
C ASP A 51 -9.18 -0.26 -5.28
N THR A 52 -10.44 -0.59 -5.54
CA THR A 52 -10.88 -1.98 -5.71
C THR A 52 -10.33 -2.64 -6.99
N GLY A 53 -9.76 -1.85 -7.90
CA GLY A 53 -9.11 -2.33 -9.12
C GLY A 53 -7.67 -2.79 -8.92
N THR A 54 -7.06 -2.51 -7.76
CA THR A 54 -5.68 -2.89 -7.45
C THR A 54 -5.63 -3.98 -6.38
N SER A 55 -5.02 -5.12 -6.69
CA SER A 55 -4.97 -6.28 -5.79
C SER A 55 -3.93 -6.16 -4.66
N LEU A 56 -2.86 -5.39 -4.88
CA LEU A 56 -1.71 -5.29 -3.97
C LEU A 56 -1.66 -3.95 -3.24
N LEU A 57 -1.06 -3.93 -2.05
CA LEU A 57 -0.71 -2.68 -1.38
C LEU A 57 0.38 -1.98 -2.19
N VAL A 58 0.09 -0.77 -2.66
CA VAL A 58 1.03 0.07 -3.41
C VAL A 58 1.50 1.21 -2.51
N MET A 59 2.80 1.46 -2.49
CA MET A 59 3.42 2.54 -1.73
C MET A 59 4.68 3.06 -2.43
N PRO A 60 5.14 4.28 -2.12
CA PRO A 60 6.43 4.79 -2.60
C PRO A 60 7.59 3.82 -2.36
N ALA A 61 8.48 3.69 -3.35
CA ALA A 61 9.58 2.73 -3.33
C ALA A 61 10.46 2.82 -2.07
N GLN A 62 10.66 4.04 -1.54
CA GLN A 62 11.41 4.23 -0.30
C GLN A 62 10.80 3.51 0.91
N TYR A 63 9.47 3.54 1.05
CA TYR A 63 8.75 2.92 2.17
C TYR A 63 8.61 1.41 1.94
N LEU A 64 8.43 1.01 0.69
CA LEU A 64 8.44 -0.40 0.32
C LEU A 64 9.78 -1.05 0.71
N ASN A 65 10.91 -0.44 0.36
CA ASN A 65 12.23 -0.99 0.67
C ASN A 65 12.46 -1.13 2.18
N GLU A 66 12.05 -0.14 2.97
CA GLU A 66 12.14 -0.18 4.44
C GLU A 66 11.26 -1.29 5.02
N LEU A 67 10.03 -1.42 4.52
CA LEU A 67 9.11 -2.48 4.94
C LEU A 67 9.68 -3.87 4.63
N LEU A 68 10.18 -4.07 3.41
CA LEU A 68 10.75 -5.34 2.96
C LEU A 68 11.93 -5.76 3.84
N GLN A 69 12.82 -4.81 4.17
CA GLN A 69 13.90 -5.07 5.12
C GLN A 69 13.38 -5.44 6.51
N THR A 70 12.36 -4.72 6.99
CA THR A 70 11.77 -4.95 8.31
C THR A 70 11.12 -6.33 8.45
N ILE A 71 10.46 -6.81 7.41
CA ILE A 71 9.81 -8.13 7.40
C ILE A 71 10.74 -9.26 6.94
N GLY A 72 12.01 -8.96 6.63
CA GLY A 72 12.99 -9.93 6.14
C GLY A 72 12.64 -10.53 4.78
N ALA A 73 11.97 -9.75 3.92
CA ALA A 73 11.60 -10.20 2.59
C ALA A 73 12.81 -10.24 1.65
N GLN A 74 12.81 -11.22 0.75
CA GLN A 74 13.83 -11.42 -0.27
C GLN A 74 13.23 -11.19 -1.66
N GLU A 75 13.97 -10.48 -2.50
CA GLU A 75 13.58 -10.24 -3.88
C GLU A 75 13.69 -11.51 -4.71
N GLY A 76 12.68 -11.75 -5.54
CA GLY A 76 12.61 -12.83 -6.51
C GLY A 76 13.01 -12.39 -7.92
N GLU A 77 13.08 -13.35 -8.83
CA GLU A 77 13.52 -13.12 -10.21
C GLU A 77 12.60 -12.17 -11.01
N TYR A 78 11.30 -12.13 -10.70
CA TYR A 78 10.32 -11.34 -11.45
C TYR A 78 9.77 -10.16 -10.63
N GLY A 79 10.59 -9.60 -9.74
CA GLY A 79 10.21 -8.45 -8.91
C GLY A 79 9.18 -8.78 -7.83
N GLN A 80 8.98 -10.07 -7.51
CA GLN A 80 8.22 -10.47 -6.33
C GLN A 80 9.07 -10.38 -5.08
N TYR A 81 8.42 -10.32 -3.92
CA TYR A 81 9.09 -10.39 -2.63
C TYR A 81 8.55 -11.57 -1.82
N PHE A 82 9.47 -12.34 -1.26
CA PHE A 82 9.16 -13.58 -0.54
C PHE A 82 9.58 -13.49 0.92
N VAL A 83 8.73 -14.02 1.80
CA VAL A 83 9.04 -14.28 3.21
C VAL A 83 8.87 -15.78 3.46
N SER A 84 9.54 -16.32 4.49
CA SER A 84 9.31 -17.71 4.88
C SER A 84 7.88 -17.90 5.39
N CYS A 85 7.23 -18.99 5.00
CA CYS A 85 5.90 -19.34 5.51
C CYS A 85 5.92 -19.56 7.03
N ASP A 86 7.04 -20.05 7.56
CA ASP A 86 7.21 -20.32 9.00
C ASP A 86 7.30 -19.03 9.82
N SER A 87 7.80 -17.94 9.22
CA SER A 87 7.96 -16.66 9.90
C SER A 87 6.70 -15.79 9.88
N VAL A 88 5.66 -16.14 9.11
CA VAL A 88 4.46 -15.29 8.93
C VAL A 88 3.82 -14.92 10.27
N SER A 89 3.73 -15.88 11.21
CA SER A 89 3.14 -15.64 12.54
C SER A 89 3.94 -14.64 13.40
N SER A 90 5.21 -14.40 13.06
CA SER A 90 6.12 -13.49 13.77
C SER A 90 6.24 -12.10 13.12
N LEU A 91 5.67 -11.91 11.93
CA LEU A 91 5.75 -10.64 11.23
C LEU A 91 4.92 -9.55 11.94
N PRO A 92 5.28 -8.27 11.80
CA PRO A 92 4.56 -7.18 12.45
C PRO A 92 3.15 -7.00 11.86
N THR A 93 2.19 -6.60 12.68
CA THR A 93 0.92 -6.04 12.19
C THR A 93 1.18 -4.71 11.51
N LEU A 94 0.66 -4.51 10.29
CA LEU A 94 0.72 -3.21 9.62
C LEU A 94 -0.56 -2.46 9.92
N THR A 95 -0.48 -1.22 10.40
CA THR A 95 -1.69 -0.48 10.80
C THR A 95 -1.78 0.85 10.08
N PHE A 96 -2.87 1.05 9.37
CA PHE A 96 -3.26 2.36 8.85
C PHE A 96 -4.06 3.09 9.94
N VAL A 97 -3.73 4.36 10.20
CA VAL A 97 -4.50 5.21 11.11
C VAL A 97 -5.13 6.33 10.31
N LEU A 98 -6.45 6.26 10.19
CA LEU A 98 -7.26 7.22 9.46
C LEU A 98 -8.12 7.98 10.47
N ASN A 99 -7.87 9.29 10.60
CA ASN A 99 -8.61 10.15 11.54
C ASN A 99 -8.64 9.60 12.98
N GLY A 100 -7.51 9.05 13.44
CA GLY A 100 -7.37 8.43 14.77
C GLY A 100 -7.93 7.00 14.91
N VAL A 101 -8.60 6.47 13.88
CA VAL A 101 -9.11 5.10 13.86
C VAL A 101 -8.05 4.16 13.28
N GLN A 102 -7.78 3.06 13.97
CA GLN A 102 -6.78 2.07 13.57
C GLN A 102 -7.40 0.97 12.71
N PHE A 103 -6.78 0.67 11.58
CA PHE A 103 -7.13 -0.40 10.66
C PHE A 103 -5.94 -1.38 10.57
N PRO A 104 -5.86 -2.36 11.48
CA PRO A 104 -4.76 -3.31 11.53
C PRO A 104 -4.90 -4.38 10.45
N LEU A 105 -3.79 -4.67 9.79
CA LEU A 105 -3.60 -5.78 8.86
C LEU A 105 -2.68 -6.79 9.54
N SER A 106 -3.26 -7.92 9.92
CA SER A 106 -2.49 -9.07 10.40
C SER A 106 -1.54 -9.58 9.31
N PRO A 107 -0.45 -10.29 9.66
CA PRO A 107 0.42 -10.93 8.67
C PRO A 107 -0.32 -11.75 7.60
N SER A 108 -1.34 -12.51 8.00
CA SER A 108 -2.17 -13.29 7.06
C SER A 108 -3.00 -12.43 6.09
N SER A 109 -3.18 -11.14 6.36
CA SER A 109 -3.93 -10.21 5.50
C SER A 109 -3.06 -9.56 4.42
N TYR A 110 -1.74 -9.47 4.61
CA TYR A 110 -0.82 -8.85 3.64
C TYR A 110 0.22 -9.80 3.05
N ILE A 111 0.30 -11.05 3.52
CA ILE A 111 1.10 -12.12 2.91
C ILE A 111 0.21 -13.03 2.06
N ILE A 112 0.55 -13.17 0.79
CA ILE A 112 -0.11 -14.09 -0.14
C ILE A 112 0.63 -15.43 -0.12
N GLN A 113 -0.04 -16.49 0.32
CA GLN A 113 0.49 -17.85 0.23
C GLN A 113 0.30 -18.39 -1.18
N ALA A 114 1.38 -18.41 -1.97
CA ALA A 114 1.40 -19.12 -3.23
C ALA A 114 1.70 -20.60 -2.96
N VAL A 115 0.77 -21.51 -3.28
CA VAL A 115 1.07 -22.94 -3.30
C VAL A 115 2.10 -23.24 -4.41
N PRO A 116 3.15 -24.04 -4.15
CA PRO A 116 4.16 -24.37 -5.17
C PRO A 116 3.65 -25.13 -6.41
N ARG A 117 2.36 -25.51 -6.43
CA ARG A 117 1.78 -26.44 -7.42
C ARG A 117 1.66 -25.92 -8.85
N LEU A 118 2.21 -24.75 -9.17
CA LEU A 118 2.24 -24.21 -10.53
C LEU A 118 3.63 -23.80 -11.05
N TRP A 119 4.69 -23.94 -10.23
CA TRP A 119 6.07 -23.65 -10.68
C TRP A 119 6.94 -24.90 -10.81
N THR A 120 6.58 -26.02 -10.19
CA THR A 120 7.30 -27.31 -10.33
C THR A 120 6.69 -28.26 -11.35
N ALA A 121 5.63 -27.85 -12.06
CA ALA A 121 5.06 -28.61 -13.17
C ALA A 121 5.66 -28.18 -14.53
N GLY A 122 6.99 -28.07 -14.61
CA GLY A 122 7.70 -28.31 -15.86
C GLY A 122 7.76 -29.82 -16.09
N PRO A 123 7.67 -30.33 -17.34
CA PRO A 123 7.56 -31.76 -17.56
C PRO A 123 8.82 -32.46 -17.05
N ALA A 124 8.63 -33.46 -16.18
CA ALA A 124 9.61 -34.51 -16.00
C ALA A 124 9.77 -35.21 -17.35
N LEU A 125 10.75 -34.80 -18.14
CA LEU A 125 11.21 -35.56 -19.29
C LEU A 125 12.09 -36.68 -18.73
N SER A 126 11.47 -37.85 -18.57
CA SER A 126 12.14 -39.15 -18.61
C SER A 126 12.61 -39.48 -20.03
#